data_AF-A0A1C6RMM4-F1
#
_entry.id   AF-A0A1C6RMM4-F1
#
_cell.length_a   1.000
_cell.length_b   1.000
_cell.length_c   1.000
_cell.angle_alpha   90.00
_cell.angle_beta   90.00
_cell.angle_gamma   90.00
#
_symmetry.space_group_name_H-M   'P 1'
#
loop_
_entity.id
_entity.type
_entity.pdbx_description
1 polymer ?
#
loop_
_entity_poly.entity_id
_entity_poly.type
_entity_poly.pdbx_seq_one_letter_code
_entity_poly.pdbx_strand_id
1 'polypeptide(L)'
;MTRVARSGSDGPVAAAGAGGPGAEAGGGPAAERGPVAAPGRETTTGAVPAAAVEAYLEHLDRADDSGAVRLALGLLDAGHTVADVLVDLVSVAQREVGQRWLTGRWSVAQEHAATHIAETVVGAVAARTPSRSRRGHVVMACVEGEWHSLAARIVAEVVRADGWRVTFLGASVPARHLVSFLHQTGPDAVLLSCVQPSRLVRAARVVEACRAAGVAVVAGGPGFGADGRWAPAVGAYAWGASARDAARLLVRHPPVDAGAPPTAATDEHVVVLRRRREVVEAALRAVDPPEREVDALATSVAHLVDALAAALRVDDVDLLLDFTAWQSAAMAHRHAGRDVPEVVLATCAAVLAAHPRGVAFVNAARRAAPGRG
;
A
#
# COMPACT_ATOMS: atom_id res chain seq x y z
N MET A 1 40.33 -28.60 31.71
CA MET A 1 39.57 -29.57 32.53
C MET A 1 38.10 -29.12 32.52
N THR A 2 37.06 -29.91 32.24
CA THR A 2 37.00 -31.26 31.66
C THR A 2 35.63 -31.42 30.96
N ARG A 3 35.69 -31.97 29.73
CA ARG A 3 34.70 -32.71 28.91
C ARG A 3 33.66 -33.51 29.74
N VAL A 4 32.38 -33.63 29.34
CA VAL A 4 31.71 -34.75 28.61
C VAL A 4 30.20 -34.49 28.84
N ALA A 5 29.21 -34.42 27.92
CA ALA A 5 28.82 -35.11 26.68
C ALA A 5 27.87 -36.33 26.87
N ARG A 6 26.92 -36.50 25.91
CA ARG A 6 26.01 -37.66 25.67
C ARG A 6 24.77 -37.81 26.60
N SER A 7 23.66 -38.49 26.22
CA SER A 7 23.07 -38.87 24.90
C SER A 7 21.74 -39.63 25.13
N GLY A 8 20.92 -39.82 24.07
CA GLY A 8 19.81 -40.79 24.00
C GLY A 8 18.45 -40.08 23.82
N SER A 9 17.64 -40.23 22.77
CA SER A 9 17.36 -41.26 21.74
C SER A 9 16.07 -42.07 21.98
N ASP A 10 15.38 -42.31 20.85
CA ASP A 10 14.35 -43.34 20.59
C ASP A 10 12.91 -43.16 21.11
N GLY A 11 11.94 -43.31 20.19
CA GLY A 11 10.49 -43.54 20.45
C GLY A 11 10.20 -45.06 20.45
N PRO A 12 9.17 -45.61 19.74
CA PRO A 12 7.93 -45.04 19.16
C PRO A 12 6.69 -45.97 19.45
N VAL A 13 5.62 -45.95 18.60
CA VAL A 13 4.50 -46.97 18.49
C VAL A 13 3.45 -46.90 19.66
N ALA A 14 2.14 -47.27 19.61
CA ALA A 14 1.15 -47.94 18.72
C ALA A 14 -0.30 -47.37 18.99
N ALA A 15 -1.45 -47.93 18.57
CA ALA A 15 -1.97 -48.40 17.25
C ALA A 15 -3.40 -49.02 17.40
N ALA A 16 -4.30 -48.89 16.39
CA ALA A 16 -5.66 -49.52 16.26
C ALA A 16 -6.74 -49.12 17.32
N GLY A 17 -8.06 -49.23 17.12
CA GLY A 17 -9.00 -49.80 16.13
C GLY A 17 -10.44 -49.34 16.54
N ALA A 18 -11.59 -49.76 16.01
CA ALA A 18 -12.01 -50.80 15.07
C ALA A 18 -13.34 -50.37 14.38
N GLY A 19 -14.01 -51.23 13.58
CA GLY A 19 -15.29 -50.86 12.92
C GLY A 19 -16.27 -52.00 12.66
N GLY A 20 -17.46 -51.64 12.15
CA GLY A 20 -18.55 -52.53 11.67
C GLY A 20 -19.45 -53.15 12.75
N PRO A 21 -20.65 -53.68 12.42
CA PRO A 21 -21.44 -53.66 11.16
C PRO A 21 -22.62 -52.63 11.26
N GLY A 22 -23.60 -52.50 10.34
CA GLY A 22 -23.85 -53.13 9.03
C GLY A 22 -25.18 -53.91 8.93
N ALA A 23 -26.25 -53.31 8.37
CA ALA A 23 -27.53 -53.97 8.04
C ALA A 23 -28.33 -53.20 6.94
N GLU A 24 -28.93 -53.92 5.99
CA GLU A 24 -29.76 -53.39 4.89
C GLU A 24 -31.26 -53.67 5.11
N ALA A 25 -32.15 -52.83 4.55
CA ALA A 25 -33.32 -53.23 3.74
C ALA A 25 -34.37 -52.09 3.59
N GLY A 26 -35.08 -52.05 2.45
CA GLY A 26 -36.38 -51.35 2.32
C GLY A 26 -36.43 -50.27 1.23
N GLY A 27 -36.99 -50.59 0.07
CA GLY A 27 -37.08 -49.67 -1.07
C GLY A 27 -38.39 -48.87 -1.17
N GLY A 28 -38.35 -47.77 -1.94
CA GLY A 28 -39.49 -46.99 -2.39
C GLY A 28 -39.04 -45.91 -3.39
N PRO A 29 -39.75 -45.66 -4.50
CA PRO A 29 -39.28 -44.75 -5.54
C PRO A 29 -39.46 -43.28 -5.11
N ALA A 30 -38.35 -42.60 -4.82
CA ALA A 30 -38.36 -41.16 -4.58
C ALA A 30 -38.48 -40.40 -5.92
N ALA A 31 -39.58 -39.66 -6.09
CA ALA A 31 -39.77 -38.83 -7.27
C ALA A 31 -38.67 -37.74 -7.37
N GLU A 32 -38.04 -37.65 -8.53
CA GLU A 32 -37.02 -36.63 -8.83
C GLU A 32 -37.63 -35.22 -8.75
N ARG A 33 -37.46 -34.56 -7.61
CA ARG A 33 -37.63 -33.11 -7.51
C ARG A 33 -36.36 -32.48 -8.05
N GLY A 34 -36.39 -32.02 -9.30
CA GLY A 34 -35.34 -31.18 -9.86
C GLY A 34 -35.02 -29.98 -8.95
N PRO A 35 -33.80 -29.42 -9.03
CA PRO A 35 -33.38 -28.37 -8.10
C PRO A 35 -34.32 -27.17 -8.20
N VAL A 36 -35.07 -26.93 -7.12
CA VAL A 36 -35.89 -25.73 -6.96
C VAL A 36 -34.92 -24.55 -6.96
N ALA A 37 -35.00 -23.73 -8.01
CA ALA A 37 -34.25 -22.50 -8.09
C ALA A 37 -34.57 -21.64 -6.86
N ALA A 38 -33.54 -21.32 -6.07
CA ALA A 38 -33.70 -20.36 -4.98
C ALA A 38 -34.20 -19.04 -5.58
N PRO A 39 -35.16 -18.35 -4.94
CA PRO A 39 -35.63 -17.06 -5.44
C PRO A 39 -34.45 -16.11 -5.57
N GLY A 40 -34.30 -15.52 -6.74
CA GLY A 40 -33.17 -14.64 -7.04
C GLY A 40 -33.14 -13.50 -6.03
N ARG A 41 -32.08 -13.43 -5.22
CA ARG A 41 -31.77 -12.21 -4.48
C ARG A 41 -31.46 -11.15 -5.52
N GLU A 42 -32.32 -10.15 -5.64
CA GLU A 42 -31.98 -8.92 -6.34
C GLU A 42 -30.73 -8.34 -5.67
N THR A 43 -29.60 -8.41 -6.37
CA THR A 43 -28.36 -7.82 -5.90
C THR A 43 -28.51 -6.31 -5.99
N THR A 44 -28.66 -5.66 -4.84
CA THR A 44 -28.66 -4.21 -4.68
C THR A 44 -27.32 -3.65 -5.15
N THR A 45 -27.19 -3.46 -6.46
CA THR A 45 -25.96 -3.03 -7.12
C THR A 45 -25.87 -1.51 -6.96
N GLY A 46 -25.50 -1.09 -5.76
CA GLY A 46 -25.50 0.30 -5.33
C GLY A 46 -24.37 0.58 -4.35
N ALA A 47 -23.88 1.81 -4.38
CA ALA A 47 -22.89 2.31 -3.44
C ALA A 47 -23.39 2.14 -2.00
N VAL A 48 -22.46 1.92 -1.07
CA VAL A 48 -22.76 1.81 0.36
C VAL A 48 -23.46 3.10 0.84
N PRO A 49 -24.60 3.00 1.56
CA PRO A 49 -25.32 4.19 2.03
C PRO A 49 -24.47 5.09 2.93
N ALA A 50 -24.61 6.41 2.80
CA ALA A 50 -23.86 7.38 3.61
C ALA A 50 -24.00 7.14 5.13
N ALA A 51 -25.21 6.80 5.59
CA ALA A 51 -25.48 6.44 6.99
C ALA A 51 -24.68 5.22 7.49
N ALA A 52 -24.31 4.27 6.61
CA ALA A 52 -23.44 3.16 6.97
C ALA A 52 -21.98 3.62 7.12
N VAL A 53 -21.51 4.55 6.29
CA VAL A 53 -20.18 5.17 6.43
C VAL A 53 -20.09 5.97 7.74
N GLU A 54 -21.14 6.72 8.09
CA GLU A 54 -21.25 7.45 9.35
C GLU A 54 -21.23 6.50 10.57
N ALA A 55 -22.04 5.45 10.56
CA ALA A 55 -22.05 4.43 11.61
C ALA A 55 -20.69 3.71 11.74
N TYR A 56 -20.02 3.42 10.62
CA TYR A 56 -18.68 2.84 10.64
C TYR A 56 -17.66 3.80 11.25
N LEU A 57 -17.70 5.10 10.90
CA LEU A 57 -16.86 6.12 11.52
C LEU A 57 -17.12 6.28 13.03
N GLU A 58 -18.36 6.08 13.52
CA GLU A 58 -18.65 6.01 14.95
C GLU A 58 -17.99 4.77 15.59
N HIS A 59 -18.11 3.59 14.99
CA HIS A 59 -17.41 2.39 15.50
C HIS A 59 -15.89 2.58 15.57
N LEU A 60 -15.28 3.25 14.59
CA LEU A 60 -13.85 3.59 14.61
C LEU A 60 -13.49 4.57 15.74
N ASP A 61 -14.29 5.63 15.95
CA ASP A 61 -14.07 6.62 17.02
C ASP A 61 -14.18 6.00 18.42
N ARG A 62 -15.10 5.05 18.59
CA ARG A 62 -15.34 4.31 19.84
C ARG A 62 -14.44 3.09 20.04
N ALA A 63 -13.57 2.79 19.08
CA ALA A 63 -12.75 1.58 19.03
C ALA A 63 -13.53 0.24 19.11
N ASP A 64 -14.76 0.21 18.56
CA ASP A 64 -15.64 -0.97 18.53
C ASP A 64 -15.37 -1.84 17.29
N ASP A 65 -14.34 -2.69 17.39
CA ASP A 65 -13.95 -3.64 16.34
C ASP A 65 -15.10 -4.56 15.91
N SER A 66 -15.87 -5.01 16.89
CA SER A 66 -16.92 -5.99 16.76
C SER A 66 -18.16 -5.40 16.10
N GLY A 67 -18.50 -4.15 16.38
CA GLY A 67 -19.52 -3.38 15.68
C GLY A 67 -19.13 -3.09 14.23
N ALA A 68 -17.90 -2.61 14.01
CA ALA A 68 -17.35 -2.38 12.67
C ALA A 68 -17.41 -3.65 11.79
N VAL A 69 -17.04 -4.81 12.34
CA VAL A 69 -17.15 -6.12 11.66
C VAL A 69 -18.60 -6.51 11.40
N ARG A 70 -19.49 -6.42 12.41
CA ARG A 70 -20.93 -6.75 12.22
C ARG A 70 -21.57 -5.90 11.12
N LEU A 71 -21.28 -4.61 11.08
CA LEU A 71 -21.78 -3.69 10.07
C LEU A 71 -21.30 -4.08 8.66
N ALA A 72 -19.99 -4.31 8.49
CA ALA A 72 -19.40 -4.69 7.21
C ALA A 72 -19.92 -6.04 6.70
N LEU A 73 -20.08 -7.04 7.57
CA LEU A 73 -20.65 -8.34 7.20
C LEU A 73 -22.16 -8.25 6.91
N GLY A 74 -22.90 -7.40 7.63
CA GLY A 74 -24.31 -7.13 7.37
C GLY A 74 -24.56 -6.54 5.98
N LEU A 75 -23.66 -5.68 5.47
CA LEU A 75 -23.71 -5.19 4.09
C LEU A 75 -23.54 -6.31 3.06
N LEU A 76 -22.64 -7.28 3.30
CA LEU A 76 -22.51 -8.47 2.44
C LEU A 76 -23.77 -9.35 2.48
N ASP A 77 -24.34 -9.59 3.67
CA ASP A 77 -25.56 -10.38 3.82
C ASP A 77 -26.77 -9.70 3.13
N ALA A 78 -26.76 -8.35 3.05
CA ALA A 78 -27.70 -7.52 2.30
C ALA A 78 -27.43 -7.43 0.78
N GLY A 79 -26.37 -8.09 0.27
CA GLY A 79 -26.09 -8.25 -1.16
C GLY A 79 -25.10 -7.26 -1.78
N HIS A 80 -24.46 -6.39 -0.99
CA HIS A 80 -23.33 -5.59 -1.48
C HIS A 80 -22.12 -6.47 -1.77
N THR A 81 -21.30 -6.08 -2.76
CA THR A 81 -20.09 -6.83 -3.11
C THR A 81 -18.93 -6.54 -2.17
N VAL A 82 -17.88 -7.39 -2.20
CA VAL A 82 -16.60 -7.12 -1.53
C VAL A 82 -15.99 -5.79 -1.95
N ALA A 83 -16.16 -5.39 -3.22
CA ALA A 83 -15.68 -4.10 -3.71
C ALA A 83 -16.46 -2.93 -3.07
N ASP A 84 -17.77 -3.05 -2.92
CA ASP A 84 -18.59 -1.99 -2.33
C ASP A 84 -18.26 -1.82 -0.84
N VAL A 85 -18.14 -2.92 -0.09
CA VAL A 85 -17.75 -2.83 1.34
C VAL A 85 -16.32 -2.31 1.50
N LEU A 86 -15.33 -2.83 0.78
CA LEU A 86 -13.93 -2.42 1.04
C LEU A 86 -13.55 -1.08 0.41
N VAL A 87 -14.19 -0.66 -0.68
CA VAL A 87 -13.93 0.64 -1.32
C VAL A 87 -14.86 1.71 -0.77
N ASP A 88 -16.18 1.50 -0.73
CA ASP A 88 -17.14 2.57 -0.44
C ASP A 88 -17.44 2.73 1.06
N LEU A 89 -17.18 1.70 1.89
CA LEU A 89 -17.15 1.84 3.35
C LEU A 89 -15.73 2.10 3.87
N VAL A 90 -14.85 1.10 3.75
CA VAL A 90 -13.55 1.12 4.45
C VAL A 90 -12.61 2.19 3.90
N SER A 91 -12.44 2.27 2.57
CA SER A 91 -11.52 3.26 1.96
C SER A 91 -12.04 4.70 2.08
N VAL A 92 -13.36 4.91 2.06
CA VAL A 92 -13.98 6.22 2.29
C VAL A 92 -13.78 6.68 3.74
N ALA A 93 -14.06 5.80 4.72
CA ALA A 93 -13.83 6.12 6.13
C ALA A 93 -12.36 6.41 6.42
N GLN A 94 -11.44 5.64 5.84
CA GLN A 94 -9.99 5.85 5.98
C GLN A 94 -9.50 7.20 5.43
N ARG A 95 -10.13 7.74 4.37
CA ARG A 95 -9.87 9.12 3.93
C ARG A 95 -10.27 10.14 5.01
N GLU A 96 -11.42 9.98 5.66
CA GLU A 96 -11.87 10.89 6.72
C GLU A 96 -11.01 10.75 7.99
N VAL A 97 -10.60 9.53 8.37
CA VAL A 97 -9.61 9.28 9.43
C VAL A 97 -8.31 10.06 9.14
N GLY A 98 -7.79 9.98 7.91
CA GLY A 98 -6.62 10.73 7.48
C GLY A 98 -6.81 12.25 7.56
N GLN A 99 -7.99 12.78 7.23
CA GLN A 99 -8.31 14.22 7.38
C GLN A 99 -8.41 14.65 8.85
N ARG A 100 -9.01 13.84 9.72
CA ARG A 100 -9.04 14.09 11.18
C ARG A 100 -7.64 14.12 11.78
N TRP A 101 -6.77 13.21 11.37
CA TRP A 101 -5.36 13.19 11.78
C TRP A 101 -4.57 14.40 11.25
N LEU A 102 -4.76 14.78 9.98
CA LEU A 102 -4.05 15.89 9.34
C LEU A 102 -4.42 17.23 10.00
N THR A 103 -5.71 17.43 10.31
CA THR A 103 -6.25 18.61 11.00
C THR A 103 -6.08 18.58 12.52
N GLY A 104 -5.39 17.58 13.07
CA GLY A 104 -5.16 17.45 14.52
C GLY A 104 -6.40 17.13 15.36
N ARG A 105 -7.56 16.87 14.75
CA ARG A 105 -8.78 16.41 15.47
C ARG A 105 -8.59 15.03 16.08
N TRP A 106 -7.79 14.18 15.44
CA TRP A 106 -7.42 12.85 15.93
C TRP A 106 -5.91 12.76 16.13
N SER A 107 -5.51 12.11 17.23
CA SER A 107 -4.13 11.75 17.52
C SER A 107 -3.62 10.60 16.63
N VAL A 108 -2.31 10.38 16.63
CA VAL A 108 -1.68 9.20 15.98
C VAL A 108 -2.25 7.90 16.55
N ALA A 109 -2.53 7.83 17.86
CA ALA A 109 -3.08 6.64 18.49
C ALA A 109 -4.51 6.31 18.01
N GLN A 110 -5.35 7.33 17.79
CA GLN A 110 -6.71 7.15 17.25
C GLN A 110 -6.69 6.70 15.79
N GLU A 111 -5.80 7.27 14.96
CA GLU A 111 -5.59 6.80 13.58
C GLU A 111 -5.15 5.34 13.57
N HIS A 112 -4.12 4.96 14.35
CA HIS A 112 -3.64 3.59 14.43
C HIS A 112 -4.73 2.61 14.90
N ALA A 113 -5.55 2.98 15.89
CA ALA A 113 -6.66 2.15 16.36
C ALA A 113 -7.71 1.93 15.25
N ALA A 114 -8.10 2.99 14.55
CA ALA A 114 -9.05 2.91 13.45
C ALA A 114 -8.51 2.10 12.24
N THR A 115 -7.23 2.26 11.92
CA THR A 115 -6.55 1.48 10.87
C THR A 115 -6.41 0.01 11.25
N HIS A 116 -6.19 -0.31 12.52
CA HIS A 116 -6.22 -1.69 13.01
C HIS A 116 -7.62 -2.33 12.87
N ILE A 117 -8.68 -1.61 13.26
CA ILE A 117 -10.07 -2.07 13.08
C ILE A 117 -10.40 -2.27 11.60
N ALA A 118 -9.91 -1.41 10.71
CA ALA A 118 -10.08 -1.57 9.28
C ALA A 118 -9.38 -2.84 8.73
N GLU A 119 -8.16 -3.16 9.16
CA GLU A 119 -7.51 -4.44 8.81
C GLU A 119 -8.31 -5.66 9.34
N THR A 120 -8.86 -5.60 10.56
CA THR A 120 -9.75 -6.63 11.13
C THR A 120 -11.01 -6.83 10.28
N VAL A 121 -11.64 -5.74 9.84
CA VAL A 121 -12.81 -5.75 8.95
C VAL A 121 -12.48 -6.35 7.58
N VAL A 122 -11.34 -5.98 6.97
CA VAL A 122 -10.87 -6.57 5.71
C VAL A 122 -10.64 -8.08 5.87
N GLY A 123 -10.05 -8.52 6.99
CA GLY A 123 -9.86 -9.93 7.32
C GLY A 123 -11.19 -10.69 7.45
N ALA A 124 -12.18 -10.12 8.13
CA ALA A 124 -13.52 -10.71 8.29
C ALA A 124 -14.26 -10.85 6.95
N VAL A 125 -14.21 -9.81 6.10
CA VAL A 125 -14.77 -9.84 4.73
C VAL A 125 -14.09 -10.93 3.90
N ALA A 126 -12.76 -11.02 3.92
CA ALA A 126 -12.00 -12.03 3.20
C ALA A 126 -12.36 -13.47 3.64
N ALA A 127 -12.54 -13.70 4.94
CA ALA A 127 -12.94 -15.00 5.49
C ALA A 127 -14.38 -15.39 5.09
N ARG A 128 -15.28 -14.40 4.92
CA ARG A 128 -16.68 -14.61 4.54
C ARG A 128 -16.87 -14.86 3.04
N THR A 129 -15.93 -14.43 2.19
CA THR A 129 -16.01 -14.57 0.72
C THR A 129 -14.87 -15.44 0.14
N PRO A 130 -14.82 -16.75 0.46
CA PRO A 130 -13.82 -17.66 -0.09
C PRO A 130 -14.01 -17.84 -1.61
N SER A 131 -13.12 -17.21 -2.38
CA SER A 131 -13.06 -17.29 -3.84
C SER A 131 -12.33 -18.55 -4.32
N ARG A 132 -12.88 -19.22 -5.35
CA ARG A 132 -12.14 -20.22 -6.13
C ARG A 132 -11.42 -19.51 -7.27
N SER A 133 -10.09 -19.52 -7.26
CA SER A 133 -9.31 -18.88 -8.32
C SER A 133 -9.58 -19.53 -9.68
N ARG A 134 -10.04 -18.71 -10.64
CA ARG A 134 -10.39 -19.11 -12.02
C ARG A 134 -9.68 -18.25 -13.07
N ARG A 135 -9.29 -17.01 -12.74
CA ARG A 135 -8.63 -16.08 -13.66
C ARG A 135 -7.15 -16.41 -13.84
N GLY A 136 -6.29 -16.14 -12.86
CA GLY A 136 -4.85 -16.44 -12.93
C GLY A 136 -4.18 -16.25 -11.57
N HIS A 137 -2.88 -15.93 -11.54
CA HIS A 137 -2.13 -15.59 -10.32
C HIS A 137 -1.48 -14.22 -10.41
N VAL A 138 -1.71 -13.38 -9.40
CA VAL A 138 -0.99 -12.11 -9.23
C VAL A 138 -0.32 -12.03 -7.86
N VAL A 139 0.74 -11.23 -7.81
CA VAL A 139 1.46 -10.90 -6.58
C VAL A 139 1.14 -9.45 -6.20
N MET A 140 0.75 -9.21 -4.95
CA MET A 140 0.50 -7.88 -4.42
C MET A 140 1.59 -7.47 -3.43
N ALA A 141 2.23 -6.33 -3.66
CA ALA A 141 3.33 -5.82 -2.84
C ALA A 141 3.24 -4.30 -2.66
N CYS A 142 3.76 -3.80 -1.54
CA CYS A 142 4.09 -2.38 -1.38
C CYS A 142 5.57 -2.14 -1.72
N VAL A 143 5.87 -0.98 -2.30
CA VAL A 143 7.25 -0.55 -2.65
C VAL A 143 8.18 -0.62 -1.42
N GLU A 144 9.49 -0.87 -1.61
CA GLU A 144 10.48 -0.91 -0.53
C GLU A 144 10.47 0.37 0.35
N GLY A 145 10.22 0.22 1.65
CA GLY A 145 10.02 1.33 2.61
C GLY A 145 8.66 2.02 2.56
N GLU A 146 7.68 1.44 1.86
CA GLU A 146 6.26 1.77 1.99
C GLU A 146 5.60 0.85 3.02
N TRP A 147 5.02 1.44 4.07
CA TRP A 147 4.44 0.70 5.20
C TRP A 147 2.91 0.68 5.21
N HIS A 148 2.27 1.49 4.36
CA HIS A 148 0.81 1.60 4.29
C HIS A 148 0.17 0.39 3.57
N SER A 149 0.01 -0.73 4.30
CA SER A 149 -0.47 -2.00 3.76
C SER A 149 -1.98 -2.10 3.55
N LEU A 150 -2.80 -1.35 4.28
CA LEU A 150 -4.26 -1.52 4.27
C LEU A 150 -4.88 -1.34 2.88
N ALA A 151 -4.52 -0.27 2.16
CA ALA A 151 -4.98 -0.07 0.78
C ALA A 151 -4.53 -1.22 -0.14
N ALA A 152 -3.31 -1.74 0.06
CA ALA A 152 -2.80 -2.89 -0.68
C ALA A 152 -3.57 -4.18 -0.36
N ARG A 153 -4.00 -4.36 0.89
CA ARG A 153 -4.82 -5.49 1.33
C ARG A 153 -6.22 -5.42 0.73
N ILE A 154 -6.85 -4.24 0.74
CA ILE A 154 -8.15 -3.99 0.09
C ILE A 154 -8.10 -4.36 -1.40
N VAL A 155 -7.08 -3.90 -2.13
CA VAL A 155 -6.86 -4.28 -3.53
C VAL A 155 -6.74 -5.81 -3.68
N ALA A 156 -5.97 -6.46 -2.81
CA ALA A 156 -5.81 -7.91 -2.85
C ALA A 156 -7.14 -8.67 -2.66
N GLU A 157 -8.01 -8.26 -1.73
CA GLU A 157 -9.30 -8.94 -1.52
C GLU A 157 -10.30 -8.68 -2.64
N VAL A 158 -10.37 -7.47 -3.19
CA VAL A 158 -11.23 -7.16 -4.34
C VAL A 158 -10.79 -7.98 -5.56
N VAL A 159 -9.50 -8.09 -5.82
CA VAL A 159 -8.94 -8.90 -6.92
C VAL A 159 -9.12 -10.40 -6.67
N ARG A 160 -9.10 -10.87 -5.41
CA ARG A 160 -9.50 -12.26 -5.07
C ARG A 160 -10.99 -12.50 -5.31
N ALA A 161 -11.87 -11.59 -4.93
CA ALA A 161 -13.32 -11.70 -5.15
C ALA A 161 -13.66 -11.78 -6.65
N ASP A 162 -12.91 -11.05 -7.49
CA ASP A 162 -12.94 -11.11 -8.95
C ASP A 162 -12.35 -12.43 -9.55
N GLY A 163 -11.85 -13.33 -8.71
CA GLY A 163 -11.49 -14.70 -9.11
C GLY A 163 -10.02 -14.94 -9.44
N TRP A 164 -9.12 -14.02 -9.08
CA TRP A 164 -7.67 -14.24 -9.13
C TRP A 164 -7.14 -14.96 -7.88
N ARG A 165 -6.12 -15.79 -8.05
CA ARG A 165 -5.23 -16.18 -6.94
C ARG A 165 -4.33 -14.97 -6.65
N VAL A 166 -4.36 -14.42 -5.44
CA VAL A 166 -3.49 -13.31 -5.05
C VAL A 166 -2.55 -13.73 -3.93
N THR A 167 -1.24 -13.65 -4.16
CA THR A 167 -0.25 -13.75 -3.08
C THR A 167 0.07 -12.34 -2.58
N PHE A 168 -0.28 -12.06 -1.33
CA PHE A 168 -0.02 -10.78 -0.69
C PHE A 168 1.31 -10.83 0.07
N LEU A 169 2.30 -10.04 -0.34
CA LEU A 169 3.63 -9.96 0.27
C LEU A 169 3.73 -8.90 1.37
N GLY A 170 2.73 -8.01 1.46
CA GLY A 170 2.65 -6.98 2.49
C GLY A 170 3.49 -5.73 2.20
N ALA A 171 3.95 -5.10 3.29
CA ALA A 171 4.69 -3.85 3.29
C ALA A 171 6.16 -3.99 2.87
N SER A 172 6.74 -2.90 2.38
CA SER A 172 8.19 -2.69 2.23
C SER A 172 8.96 -3.83 1.53
N VAL A 173 8.46 -4.33 0.39
CA VAL A 173 9.06 -5.50 -0.29
C VAL A 173 10.31 -5.08 -1.08
N PRO A 174 11.53 -5.59 -0.78
CA PRO A 174 12.74 -5.22 -1.50
C PRO A 174 12.82 -5.84 -2.89
N ALA A 175 13.14 -5.04 -3.91
CA ALA A 175 13.20 -5.48 -5.31
C ALA A 175 14.06 -6.75 -5.52
N ARG A 176 15.22 -6.82 -4.87
CA ARG A 176 16.15 -7.98 -4.93
C ARG A 176 15.53 -9.31 -4.47
N HIS A 177 14.58 -9.27 -3.52
CA HIS A 177 13.90 -10.47 -3.01
C HIS A 177 12.66 -10.79 -3.84
N LEU A 178 12.01 -9.76 -4.41
CA LEU A 178 10.87 -9.92 -5.30
C LEU A 178 11.24 -10.72 -6.56
N VAL A 179 12.36 -10.43 -7.25
CA VAL A 179 12.79 -11.17 -8.46
C VAL A 179 12.81 -12.69 -8.23
N SER A 180 13.49 -13.13 -7.17
CA SER A 180 13.58 -14.55 -6.81
C SER A 180 12.21 -15.17 -6.54
N PHE A 181 11.30 -14.42 -5.91
CA PHE A 181 9.94 -14.87 -5.64
C PHE A 181 9.09 -14.96 -6.93
N LEU A 182 9.24 -14.01 -7.86
CA LEU A 182 8.54 -14.04 -9.16
C LEU A 182 8.96 -15.24 -10.00
N HIS A 183 10.27 -15.53 -10.10
CA HIS A 183 10.77 -16.72 -10.80
C HIS A 183 10.25 -18.03 -10.19
N GLN A 184 10.11 -18.11 -8.86
CA GLN A 184 9.62 -19.31 -8.18
C GLN A 184 8.11 -19.52 -8.32
N THR A 185 7.33 -18.46 -8.48
CA THR A 185 5.86 -18.53 -8.40
C THR A 185 5.13 -18.27 -9.72
N GLY A 186 5.82 -17.73 -10.74
CA GLY A 186 5.32 -17.53 -12.09
C GLY A 186 3.97 -16.78 -12.19
N PRO A 187 3.80 -15.61 -11.54
CA PRO A 187 2.56 -14.86 -11.63
C PRO A 187 2.37 -14.21 -13.01
N ASP A 188 1.10 -14.02 -13.40
CA ASP A 188 0.69 -13.23 -14.56
C ASP A 188 1.14 -11.77 -14.45
N ALA A 189 1.01 -11.17 -13.25
CA ALA A 189 1.33 -9.76 -13.01
C ALA A 189 1.71 -9.47 -11.55
N VAL A 190 2.40 -8.35 -11.34
CA VAL A 190 2.55 -7.71 -10.03
C VAL A 190 1.60 -6.52 -9.93
N LEU A 191 0.82 -6.49 -8.86
CA LEU A 191 0.11 -5.32 -8.37
C LEU A 191 1.06 -4.59 -7.39
N LEU A 192 1.35 -3.31 -7.64
CA LEU A 192 2.32 -2.52 -6.87
C LEU A 192 1.68 -1.29 -6.22
N SER A 193 1.59 -1.28 -4.90
CA SER A 193 1.10 -0.15 -4.10
C SER A 193 2.20 0.85 -3.75
N CYS A 194 1.94 2.13 -3.99
CA CYS A 194 2.77 3.25 -3.56
C CYS A 194 1.87 4.39 -3.02
N VAL A 195 2.04 4.79 -1.76
CA VAL A 195 1.29 5.89 -1.15
C VAL A 195 2.13 7.16 -1.12
N GLN A 196 3.42 7.05 -0.80
CA GLN A 196 4.34 8.19 -0.72
C GLN A 196 5.07 8.46 -2.06
N PRO A 197 4.93 9.64 -2.69
CA PRO A 197 5.64 9.98 -3.94
C PRO A 197 7.18 9.93 -3.83
N SER A 198 7.73 10.19 -2.65
CA SER A 198 9.17 10.05 -2.35
C SER A 198 9.71 8.62 -2.48
N ARG A 199 8.84 7.62 -2.72
CA ARG A 199 9.21 6.22 -2.99
C ARG A 199 9.36 5.90 -4.47
N LEU A 200 9.07 6.81 -5.41
CA LEU A 200 9.08 6.49 -6.84
C LEU A 200 10.44 6.02 -7.39
N VAL A 201 11.58 6.44 -6.82
CA VAL A 201 12.90 5.88 -7.17
C VAL A 201 12.99 4.38 -6.84
N ARG A 202 12.35 3.95 -5.74
CA ARG A 202 12.28 2.54 -5.34
C ARG A 202 11.19 1.80 -6.13
N ALA A 203 10.08 2.47 -6.45
CA ALA A 203 9.05 1.91 -7.34
C ALA A 203 9.63 1.57 -8.71
N ALA A 204 10.42 2.48 -9.31
CA ALA A 204 11.14 2.23 -10.56
C ALA A 204 12.02 0.97 -10.48
N ARG A 205 12.84 0.83 -9.42
CA ARG A 205 13.68 -0.37 -9.21
C ARG A 205 12.86 -1.66 -9.04
N VAL A 206 11.69 -1.59 -8.40
CA VAL A 206 10.77 -2.73 -8.28
C VAL A 206 10.17 -3.07 -9.65
N VAL A 207 9.77 -2.08 -10.45
CA VAL A 207 9.24 -2.29 -11.80
C VAL A 207 10.31 -2.85 -12.75
N GLU A 208 11.52 -2.30 -12.73
CA GLU A 208 12.69 -2.78 -13.48
C GLU A 208 12.99 -4.25 -13.11
N ALA A 209 12.94 -4.59 -11.82
CA ALA A 209 13.09 -5.96 -11.32
C ALA A 209 11.98 -6.91 -11.81
N CYS A 210 10.71 -6.49 -11.79
CA CYS A 210 9.59 -7.28 -12.34
C CYS A 210 9.74 -7.51 -13.85
N ARG A 211 10.10 -6.46 -14.61
CA ARG A 211 10.29 -6.53 -16.06
C ARG A 211 11.47 -7.43 -16.43
N ALA A 212 12.57 -7.39 -15.67
CA ALA A 212 13.69 -8.33 -15.82
C ALA A 212 13.31 -9.79 -15.52
N ALA A 213 12.30 -10.02 -14.67
CA ALA A 213 11.72 -11.34 -14.40
C ALA A 213 10.62 -11.75 -15.40
N GLY A 214 10.33 -10.94 -16.43
CA GLY A 214 9.29 -11.21 -17.41
C GLY A 214 7.86 -11.02 -16.89
N VAL A 215 7.65 -10.18 -15.87
CA VAL A 215 6.33 -9.93 -15.25
C VAL A 215 5.96 -8.45 -15.35
N ALA A 216 4.78 -8.14 -15.90
CA ALA A 216 4.28 -6.77 -15.99
C ALA A 216 3.81 -6.24 -14.63
N VAL A 217 3.82 -4.91 -14.47
CA VAL A 217 3.39 -4.24 -13.23
C VAL A 217 2.17 -3.36 -13.45
N VAL A 218 1.08 -3.62 -12.74
CA VAL A 218 -0.04 -2.69 -12.59
C VAL A 218 0.17 -1.90 -11.29
N ALA A 219 0.44 -0.61 -11.44
CA ALA A 219 0.68 0.32 -10.35
C ALA A 219 -0.63 0.85 -9.75
N GLY A 220 -0.59 1.30 -8.49
CA GLY A 220 -1.73 1.96 -7.86
C GLY A 220 -1.36 2.72 -6.58
N GLY A 221 -2.28 3.59 -6.17
CA GLY A 221 -2.11 4.47 -5.01
C GLY A 221 -1.64 5.89 -5.35
N PRO A 222 -1.80 6.84 -4.41
CA PRO A 222 -1.57 8.26 -4.64
C PRO A 222 -0.09 8.64 -4.83
N GLY A 223 0.84 7.73 -4.53
CA GLY A 223 2.27 7.94 -4.75
C GLY A 223 2.65 8.16 -6.22
N PHE A 224 1.78 7.77 -7.16
CA PHE A 224 1.96 7.97 -8.60
C PHE A 224 1.39 9.31 -9.13
N GLY A 225 0.91 10.18 -8.23
CA GLY A 225 0.37 11.50 -8.57
C GLY A 225 -1.08 11.48 -9.05
N ALA A 226 -1.62 12.66 -9.33
CA ALA A 226 -2.95 12.80 -9.94
C ALA A 226 -3.02 12.01 -11.26
N ASP A 227 -4.12 11.28 -11.45
CA ASP A 227 -4.40 10.42 -12.61
C ASP A 227 -3.26 9.45 -12.99
N GLY A 228 -2.40 9.11 -12.02
CA GLY A 228 -1.26 8.21 -12.22
C GLY A 228 -0.14 8.78 -13.09
N ARG A 229 -0.02 10.12 -13.21
CA ARG A 229 0.93 10.82 -14.12
C ARG A 229 2.37 10.29 -14.07
N TRP A 230 2.84 9.78 -12.93
CA TRP A 230 4.21 9.27 -12.77
C TRP A 230 4.36 7.75 -12.97
N ALA A 231 3.27 6.99 -13.14
CA ALA A 231 3.32 5.55 -13.36
C ALA A 231 4.06 5.15 -14.67
N PRO A 232 3.89 5.85 -15.81
CA PRO A 232 4.68 5.58 -17.02
C PRO A 232 6.17 5.88 -16.82
N ALA A 233 6.51 6.93 -16.04
CA ALA A 233 7.90 7.33 -15.80
C ALA A 233 8.70 6.30 -14.99
N VAL A 234 8.04 5.50 -14.16
CA VAL A 234 8.63 4.32 -13.48
C VAL A 234 8.57 3.04 -14.32
N GLY A 235 7.99 3.08 -15.53
CA GLY A 235 7.90 1.95 -16.46
C GLY A 235 6.78 0.95 -16.21
N ALA A 236 5.74 1.32 -15.43
CA ALA A 236 4.60 0.45 -15.14
C ALA A 236 3.76 0.19 -16.42
N TYR A 237 3.15 -1.00 -16.51
CA TYR A 237 2.30 -1.39 -17.63
C TYR A 237 0.94 -0.69 -17.62
N ALA A 238 0.34 -0.54 -16.45
CA ALA A 238 -0.91 0.20 -16.26
C ALA A 238 -0.93 0.84 -14.87
N TRP A 239 -1.86 1.77 -14.66
CA TRP A 239 -2.17 2.35 -13.35
C TRP A 239 -3.67 2.32 -13.08
N GLY A 240 -4.05 2.02 -11.84
CA GLY A 240 -5.44 2.10 -11.37
C GLY A 240 -5.58 3.04 -10.17
N ALA A 241 -6.63 3.87 -10.18
CA ALA A 241 -6.98 4.76 -9.07
C ALA A 241 -7.61 4.01 -7.89
N SER A 242 -8.25 2.85 -8.16
CA SER A 242 -9.00 2.08 -7.18
C SER A 242 -8.76 0.57 -7.25
N ALA A 243 -9.18 -0.16 -6.22
CA ALA A 243 -9.21 -1.62 -6.21
C ALA A 243 -10.12 -2.22 -7.31
N ARG A 244 -11.18 -1.50 -7.70
CA ARG A 244 -12.03 -1.88 -8.85
C ARG A 244 -11.25 -1.76 -10.15
N ASP A 245 -10.36 -0.79 -10.28
CA ASP A 245 -9.55 -0.58 -11.49
C ASP A 245 -8.52 -1.69 -11.63
N ALA A 246 -7.88 -2.09 -10.52
CA ALA A 246 -6.96 -3.23 -10.50
C ALA A 246 -7.63 -4.51 -11.03
N ALA A 247 -8.86 -4.83 -10.60
CA ALA A 247 -9.61 -5.99 -11.10
C ALA A 247 -9.93 -5.90 -12.61
N ARG A 248 -10.26 -4.69 -13.11
CA ARG A 248 -10.56 -4.44 -14.54
C ARG A 248 -9.31 -4.46 -15.44
N LEU A 249 -8.18 -3.93 -14.97
CA LEU A 249 -6.93 -3.83 -15.72
C LEU A 249 -6.17 -5.16 -15.81
N LEU A 250 -6.43 -6.09 -14.90
CA LEU A 250 -5.80 -7.40 -14.92
C LEU A 250 -6.36 -8.29 -16.04
N VAL A 251 -5.44 -8.68 -16.94
CA VAL A 251 -5.59 -9.71 -17.96
C VAL A 251 -4.60 -10.85 -17.68
N ARG A 252 -4.78 -12.03 -18.27
CA ARG A 252 -3.73 -13.08 -18.25
C ARG A 252 -2.55 -12.62 -19.08
N HIS A 253 -1.34 -12.92 -18.61
CA HIS A 253 -0.06 -12.60 -19.28
C HIS A 253 -0.05 -11.22 -20.00
N PRO A 254 -0.29 -10.11 -19.28
CA PRO A 254 -0.13 -8.77 -19.83
C PRO A 254 1.28 -8.59 -20.44
N PRO A 255 1.41 -7.81 -21.53
CA PRO A 255 2.72 -7.57 -22.12
C PRO A 255 3.63 -6.87 -21.11
N VAL A 256 4.82 -7.43 -20.91
CA VAL A 256 5.84 -6.92 -19.98
C VAL A 256 6.39 -5.57 -20.45
N ASP A 257 6.38 -5.35 -21.76
CA ASP A 257 6.91 -4.14 -22.36
C ASP A 257 5.82 -3.07 -22.51
N ALA A 258 5.82 -2.12 -21.57
CA ALA A 258 5.02 -0.90 -21.63
C ALA A 258 5.62 0.18 -22.56
N GLY A 259 6.57 -0.22 -23.43
CA GLY A 259 7.59 0.66 -23.97
C GLY A 259 8.80 0.74 -23.05
N ALA A 260 9.94 1.18 -23.62
CA ALA A 260 11.12 1.49 -22.83
C ALA A 260 10.78 2.57 -21.78
N PRO A 261 11.13 2.39 -20.50
CA PRO A 261 10.97 3.46 -19.52
C PRO A 261 11.73 4.70 -20.04
N PRO A 262 11.17 5.91 -19.90
CA PRO A 262 11.87 7.11 -20.35
C PRO A 262 13.23 7.16 -19.66
N THR A 263 14.30 7.33 -20.44
CA THR A 263 15.65 7.48 -19.91
C THR A 263 15.64 8.62 -18.91
N ALA A 264 15.95 8.32 -17.65
CA ALA A 264 16.07 9.34 -16.62
C ALA A 264 17.06 10.39 -17.14
N ALA A 265 16.60 11.63 -17.32
CA ALA A 265 17.31 12.61 -18.13
C ALA A 265 18.74 12.90 -17.62
N THR A 266 18.98 12.62 -16.33
CA THR A 266 20.31 12.44 -15.72
C THR A 266 20.22 11.48 -14.52
N ASP A 267 21.36 10.91 -14.12
CA ASP A 267 21.52 10.19 -12.85
C ASP A 267 21.66 11.12 -11.62
N GLU A 268 21.33 12.42 -11.71
CA GLU A 268 21.42 13.35 -10.57
C GLU A 268 20.63 12.84 -9.35
N HIS A 269 19.50 12.17 -9.57
CA HIS A 269 18.72 11.52 -8.51
C HIS A 269 19.53 10.47 -7.70
N VAL A 270 20.47 9.76 -8.35
CA VAL A 270 21.37 8.81 -7.68
C VAL A 270 22.37 9.55 -6.79
N VAL A 271 22.88 10.69 -7.25
CA VAL A 271 23.83 11.51 -6.49
C VAL A 271 23.16 12.14 -5.27
N VAL A 272 21.94 12.67 -5.43
CA VAL A 272 21.10 13.18 -4.32
C VAL A 272 20.94 12.10 -3.23
N LEU A 273 20.58 10.87 -3.60
CA LEU A 273 20.44 9.77 -2.65
C LEU A 273 21.76 9.35 -1.99
N ARG A 274 22.89 9.36 -2.72
CA ARG A 274 24.22 9.08 -2.15
C ARG A 274 24.63 10.14 -1.12
N ARG A 275 24.26 11.41 -1.32
CA ARG A 275 24.58 12.54 -0.41
C ARG A 275 23.50 12.81 0.65
N ARG A 276 22.45 11.98 0.72
CA ARG A 276 21.35 12.11 1.70
C ARG A 276 21.81 12.26 3.15
N ARG A 277 22.82 11.50 3.57
CA ARG A 277 23.40 11.61 4.92
C ARG A 277 24.05 12.97 5.16
N GLU A 278 24.85 13.43 4.20
CA GLU A 278 25.52 14.74 4.25
C GLU A 278 24.51 15.89 4.33
N VAL A 279 23.43 15.83 3.55
CA VAL A 279 22.33 16.83 3.61
C VAL A 279 21.66 16.84 4.98
N VAL A 280 21.35 15.67 5.56
CA VAL A 280 20.76 15.56 6.90
C VAL A 280 21.71 16.13 7.96
N GLU A 281 22.99 15.75 7.96
CA GLU A 281 24.00 16.23 8.90
C GLU A 281 24.30 17.74 8.75
N ALA A 282 24.18 18.29 7.53
CA ALA A 282 24.27 19.73 7.30
C ALA A 282 23.02 20.47 7.81
N ALA A 283 21.82 19.95 7.56
CA ALA A 283 20.57 20.58 7.95
C ALA A 283 20.38 20.59 9.48
N LEU A 284 20.74 19.49 10.17
CA LEU A 284 20.74 19.42 11.63
C LEU A 284 21.67 20.48 12.24
N ARG A 285 22.88 20.66 11.70
CA ARG A 285 23.83 21.69 12.14
C ARG A 285 23.37 23.12 11.81
N ALA A 286 22.60 23.32 10.75
CA ALA A 286 22.09 24.63 10.36
C ALA A 286 20.87 25.08 11.20
N VAL A 287 20.04 24.14 11.65
CA VAL A 287 18.83 24.42 12.45
C VAL A 287 19.11 24.41 13.96
N ASP A 288 20.10 23.64 14.41
CA ASP A 288 20.43 23.39 15.82
C ASP A 288 19.18 23.08 16.68
N PRO A 289 18.49 21.96 16.40
CA PRO A 289 17.27 21.59 17.12
C PRO A 289 17.58 21.15 18.56
N PRO A 290 16.64 21.34 19.51
CA PRO A 290 16.72 20.66 20.81
C PRO A 290 16.84 19.15 20.63
N GLU A 291 17.54 18.46 21.54
CA GLU A 291 17.81 17.01 21.46
C GLU A 291 16.53 16.18 21.17
N ARG A 292 15.42 16.50 21.85
CA ARG A 292 14.09 15.87 21.66
C ARG A 292 13.44 16.08 20.28
N GLU A 293 14.00 16.94 19.42
CA GLU A 293 13.52 17.25 18.06
C GLU A 293 14.49 16.74 16.97
N VAL A 294 15.69 16.27 17.32
CA VAL A 294 16.73 15.82 16.37
C VAL A 294 16.21 14.74 15.43
N ASP A 295 15.62 13.66 15.95
CA ASP A 295 15.13 12.53 15.13
C ASP A 295 13.97 12.93 14.22
N ALA A 296 13.07 13.81 14.70
CA ALA A 296 11.93 14.31 13.93
C ALA A 296 12.39 15.21 12.78
N LEU A 297 13.37 16.08 13.02
CA LEU A 297 13.98 16.91 11.99
C LEU A 297 14.79 16.06 10.99
N ALA A 298 15.64 15.15 11.47
CA ALA A 298 16.43 14.25 10.63
C ALA A 298 15.53 13.44 9.68
N THR A 299 14.41 12.93 10.19
CA THR A 299 13.39 12.21 9.42
C THR A 299 12.69 13.12 8.40
N SER A 300 12.33 14.35 8.77
CA SER A 300 11.70 15.32 7.87
C SER A 300 12.62 15.73 6.71
N VAL A 301 13.91 16.00 7.00
CA VAL A 301 14.94 16.29 5.99
C VAL A 301 15.15 15.09 5.07
N ALA A 302 15.26 13.90 5.66
CA ALA A 302 15.41 12.65 4.93
C ALA A 302 14.28 12.41 3.93
N HIS A 303 13.02 12.70 4.29
CA HIS A 303 11.89 12.60 3.38
C HIS A 303 11.89 13.66 2.27
N LEU A 304 12.34 14.89 2.56
CA LEU A 304 12.48 15.94 1.54
C LEU A 304 13.56 15.57 0.51
N VAL A 305 14.69 14.99 0.95
CA VAL A 305 15.73 14.48 0.04
C VAL A 305 15.23 13.29 -0.79
N ASP A 306 14.49 12.36 -0.17
CA ASP A 306 13.84 11.25 -0.89
C ASP A 306 12.84 11.80 -1.95
N ALA A 307 12.09 12.88 -1.64
CA ALA A 307 11.18 13.56 -2.57
C ALA A 307 11.91 14.29 -3.72
N LEU A 308 13.00 15.01 -3.44
CA LEU A 308 13.82 15.63 -4.49
C LEU A 308 14.39 14.58 -5.46
N ALA A 309 14.85 13.43 -4.94
CA ALA A 309 15.31 12.33 -5.79
C ALA A 309 14.17 11.71 -6.62
N ALA A 310 12.96 11.60 -6.07
CA ALA A 310 11.79 11.13 -6.81
C ALA A 310 11.39 12.11 -7.93
N ALA A 311 11.33 13.41 -7.63
CA ALA A 311 11.05 14.49 -8.58
C ALA A 311 12.04 14.46 -9.76
N LEU A 312 13.34 14.34 -9.48
CA LEU A 312 14.39 14.20 -10.51
C LEU A 312 14.30 12.89 -11.32
N ARG A 313 13.80 11.79 -10.73
CA ARG A 313 13.66 10.49 -11.41
C ARG A 313 12.45 10.44 -12.35
N VAL A 314 11.38 11.19 -12.05
CA VAL A 314 10.18 11.28 -12.90
C VAL A 314 10.15 12.54 -13.78
N ASP A 315 11.17 13.39 -13.64
CA ASP A 315 11.34 14.70 -14.28
C ASP A 315 10.14 15.64 -14.11
N ASP A 316 9.63 15.71 -12.88
CA ASP A 316 8.50 16.56 -12.53
C ASP A 316 8.79 17.30 -11.21
N VAL A 317 8.85 18.64 -11.30
CA VAL A 317 9.09 19.50 -10.13
C VAL A 317 7.86 19.57 -9.23
N ASP A 318 6.65 19.36 -9.77
CA ASP A 318 5.41 19.41 -9.00
C ASP A 318 5.42 18.37 -7.88
N LEU A 319 6.11 17.23 -8.04
CA LEU A 319 6.29 16.24 -6.96
C LEU A 319 6.92 16.87 -5.71
N LEU A 320 7.96 17.71 -5.91
CA LEU A 320 8.64 18.40 -4.81
C LEU A 320 7.78 19.55 -4.25
N LEU A 321 7.04 20.26 -5.11
CA LEU A 321 6.11 21.32 -4.70
C LEU A 321 4.98 20.76 -3.83
N ASP A 322 4.29 19.73 -4.33
CA ASP A 322 3.23 19.00 -3.64
C ASP A 322 3.72 18.45 -2.28
N PHE A 323 4.93 17.85 -2.26
CA PHE A 323 5.53 17.33 -1.04
C PHE A 323 5.85 18.42 -0.02
N THR A 324 6.43 19.55 -0.44
CA THR A 324 6.78 20.66 0.46
C THR A 324 5.55 21.38 1.00
N ALA A 325 4.50 21.55 0.18
CA ALA A 325 3.21 22.07 0.60
C ALA A 325 2.52 21.13 1.62
N TRP A 326 2.48 19.83 1.35
CA TRP A 326 1.93 18.82 2.27
C TRP A 326 2.71 18.77 3.59
N GLN A 327 4.05 18.77 3.56
CA GLN A 327 4.89 18.78 4.75
C GLN A 327 4.62 20.03 5.60
N SER A 328 4.51 21.21 4.96
CA SER A 328 4.19 22.46 5.65
C SER A 328 2.82 22.39 6.35
N ALA A 329 1.78 21.88 5.67
CA ALA A 329 0.46 21.70 6.27
C ALA A 329 0.46 20.70 7.43
N ALA A 330 1.16 19.56 7.29
CA ALA A 330 1.27 18.55 8.34
C ALA A 330 2.07 19.03 9.57
N MET A 331 3.04 19.92 9.36
CA MET A 331 3.86 20.51 10.43
C MET A 331 3.23 21.74 11.09
N ALA A 332 2.30 22.45 10.44
CA ALA A 332 1.67 23.68 10.95
C ALA A 332 1.01 23.51 12.34
N HIS A 333 0.50 22.32 12.65
CA HIS A 333 -0.10 22.00 13.96
C HIS A 333 0.86 21.29 14.94
N ARG A 334 2.10 21.00 14.52
CA ARG A 334 3.06 20.13 15.26
C ARG A 334 4.37 20.82 15.62
N HIS A 335 4.78 21.83 14.86
CA HIS A 335 6.03 22.57 15.08
C HIS A 335 5.77 24.08 15.07
N ALA A 336 5.74 24.68 16.27
CA ALA A 336 5.57 26.12 16.41
C ALA A 336 6.85 26.88 15.99
N GLY A 337 6.76 27.68 14.93
CA GLY A 337 7.59 28.87 14.76
C GLY A 337 8.99 28.73 14.15
N ARG A 338 9.28 27.68 13.35
CA ARG A 338 10.50 27.65 12.51
C ARG A 338 10.16 27.34 11.05
N ASP A 339 10.69 28.12 10.11
CA ASP A 339 10.67 27.82 8.67
C ASP A 339 11.72 26.74 8.35
N VAL A 340 11.43 25.52 8.84
CA VAL A 340 12.25 24.33 8.58
C VAL A 340 12.38 24.03 7.08
N PRO A 341 11.31 24.09 6.26
CA PRO A 341 11.42 23.83 4.82
C PRO A 341 12.46 24.70 4.11
N GLU A 342 12.49 26.02 4.34
CA GLU A 342 13.46 26.90 3.66
C GLU A 342 14.92 26.62 4.09
N VAL A 343 15.19 26.41 5.39
CA VAL A 343 16.56 26.08 5.85
C VAL A 343 17.05 24.76 5.25
N VAL A 344 16.16 23.77 5.17
CA VAL A 344 16.47 22.46 4.58
C VAL A 344 16.67 22.56 3.07
N LEU A 345 15.82 23.29 2.36
CA LEU A 345 15.97 23.52 0.92
C LEU A 345 17.24 24.34 0.60
N ALA A 346 17.56 25.38 1.37
CA ALA A 346 18.81 26.13 1.23
C ALA A 346 20.04 25.24 1.45
N THR A 347 19.98 24.34 2.44
CA THR A 347 21.02 23.32 2.68
C THR A 347 21.14 22.36 1.49
N CYS A 348 20.02 21.88 0.94
CA CYS A 348 20.02 21.03 -0.26
C CYS A 348 20.69 21.74 -1.44
N ALA A 349 20.38 23.01 -1.70
CA ALA A 349 20.99 23.79 -2.79
C ALA A 349 22.51 23.95 -2.61
N ALA A 350 22.97 24.20 -1.38
CA ALA A 350 24.40 24.35 -1.08
C ALA A 350 25.16 23.02 -1.25
N VAL A 351 24.64 21.92 -0.71
CA VAL A 351 25.25 20.58 -0.87
C VAL A 351 25.26 20.19 -2.35
N LEU A 352 24.16 20.39 -3.07
CA LEU A 352 23.97 19.96 -4.45
C LEU A 352 24.48 20.96 -5.51
N ALA A 353 25.30 21.95 -5.16
CA ALA A 353 25.69 23.04 -6.05
C ALA A 353 26.29 22.62 -7.42
N ALA A 354 26.88 21.42 -7.51
CA ALA A 354 27.41 20.83 -8.75
C ALA A 354 26.37 20.07 -9.61
N HIS A 355 25.08 20.10 -9.23
CA HIS A 355 23.98 19.34 -9.85
C HIS A 355 22.88 20.31 -10.29
N PRO A 356 22.96 20.84 -11.52
CA PRO A 356 22.16 21.99 -11.94
C PRO A 356 20.66 21.71 -11.96
N ARG A 357 20.21 20.47 -12.22
CA ARG A 357 18.78 20.14 -12.18
C ARG A 357 18.27 20.06 -10.75
N GLY A 358 19.04 19.40 -9.86
CA GLY A 358 18.75 19.38 -8.43
C GLY A 358 18.64 20.79 -7.84
N VAL A 359 19.59 21.67 -8.18
CA VAL A 359 19.56 23.09 -7.78
C VAL A 359 18.36 23.83 -8.38
N ALA A 360 18.00 23.58 -9.65
CA ALA A 360 16.82 24.20 -10.28
C ALA A 360 15.50 23.79 -9.60
N PHE A 361 15.33 22.51 -9.28
CA PHE A 361 14.15 21.97 -8.59
C PHE A 361 14.04 22.52 -7.17
N VAL A 362 15.14 22.51 -6.41
CA VAL A 362 15.19 23.11 -5.07
C VAL A 362 14.86 24.61 -5.12
N ASN A 363 15.44 25.36 -6.06
CA ASN A 363 15.15 26.79 -6.21
C ASN A 363 13.69 27.06 -6.66
N ALA A 364 13.03 26.13 -7.35
CA ALA A 364 11.60 26.25 -7.65
C ALA A 364 10.75 26.08 -6.38
N ALA A 365 11.03 25.05 -5.56
CA ALA A 365 10.35 24.85 -4.28
C ALA A 365 10.51 26.05 -3.34
N ARG A 366 11.73 26.61 -3.23
CA ARG A 366 12.00 27.83 -2.42
C ARG A 366 11.26 29.08 -2.91
N ARG A 367 10.93 29.17 -4.20
CA ARG A 367 10.10 30.28 -4.74
C ARG A 367 8.61 30.07 -4.48
N ALA A 368 8.16 28.83 -4.33
CA ALA A 368 6.76 28.49 -4.04
C ALA A 368 6.43 28.50 -2.54
N ALA A 369 7.44 28.44 -1.65
CA ALA A 369 7.25 28.48 -0.22
C ALA A 369 6.55 29.79 0.23
N PRO A 370 5.44 29.72 1.00
CA PRO A 370 4.70 30.89 1.44
C PRO A 370 5.45 31.64 2.55
N GLY A 371 6.30 32.60 2.17
CA GLY A 371 7.16 33.31 3.12
C GLY A 371 7.88 34.57 2.59
N ARG A 372 7.32 35.24 1.57
CA ARG A 372 7.86 36.53 1.06
C ARG A 372 6.76 37.57 0.85
N GLY A 373 6.30 38.12 1.96
CA GLY A 373 5.50 39.35 2.06
C GLY A 373 6.13 40.24 3.14
#